data_AF-A0A9D9K044-F1
#
_entry.id   AF-A0A9D9K044-F1
#
_cell.length_a   1.000
_cell.length_b   1.000
_cell.length_c   1.000
_cell.angle_alpha   90.00
_cell.angle_beta   90.00
_cell.angle_gamma   90.00
#
_symmetry.space_group_name_H-M   'P 1'
#
loop_
_entity.id
_entity.type
_entity.pdbx_description
1 polymer ?
#
loop_
_entity_poly.entity_id
_entity_poly.type
_entity_poly.pdbx_seq_one_letter_code
_entity_poly.pdbx_strand_id
1 'polypeptide(L)'
;MDAQPASWLERLPYDSPLAYRQALVLQYLALFIAGGAVVGIGLAPFANQNLEGLISALAIYTVALLGVLSAIWLLRRGSLRAAGITIVLVILAATGAAMALYGRSHIQFTLPSLAIPVVLAGMLLGRRTLWLTTALAVAIVAVTSLGMVYAPQWFGTLRVPEAHPLVFTAGFALVIVILTLILDRFSGLLRQALEQARAREAELEALRASLERTVAERTAVLQQKVDELRTAHDTVRMLSVPALPVLPSVLVLPLIGAFDSRRIADLHRTTLNAVEQRRAKSVIFDVTGIPSMDTHTAQALLQTAAAVRLLGAQPWLVGLRAEVAQTIVELGIDLRAFRTSASLEGAISMLAEHADAKPPTPRSHLPELHLDGDGARHRN
;
A
#
# COMPACT_ATOMS: atom_id res chain seq x y z
N MET A 1 9.39 6.90 22.45
CA MET A 1 10.67 6.38 21.90
C MET A 1 11.70 7.47 22.10
N ASP A 2 12.40 7.41 23.22
CA ASP A 2 13.40 8.40 23.59
C ASP A 2 14.58 8.31 22.61
N ALA A 3 14.85 9.41 21.91
CA ALA A 3 16.03 9.53 21.06
C ALA A 3 17.27 9.48 21.97
N GLN A 4 18.00 8.37 21.93
CA GLN A 4 19.29 8.27 22.60
C GLN A 4 20.17 9.44 22.15
N PRO A 5 20.89 10.11 23.08
CA PRO A 5 21.75 11.23 22.71
C PRO A 5 22.82 10.72 21.75
N ALA A 6 22.75 11.15 20.49
CA ALA A 6 23.71 10.77 19.45
C ALA A 6 25.13 10.96 20.00
N SER A 7 25.89 9.87 19.99
CA SER A 7 27.25 9.84 20.50
C SER A 7 28.07 10.92 19.78
N TRP A 8 29.13 11.45 20.42
CA TRP A 8 29.99 12.46 19.78
C TRP A 8 30.56 11.99 18.43
N LEU A 9 30.59 10.66 18.21
CA LEU A 9 31.01 9.99 16.99
C LEU A 9 29.97 10.11 15.85
N GLU A 10 28.68 10.21 16.18
CA GLU A 10 27.58 10.21 15.20
C GLU A 10 27.17 11.62 14.74
N ARG A 11 27.66 12.68 15.40
CA ARG A 11 27.35 14.07 15.04
C ARG A 11 28.28 14.60 13.95
N LEU A 12 27.99 14.23 12.71
CA LEU A 12 28.72 14.71 11.53
C LEU A 12 27.81 15.57 10.62
N PRO A 13 28.33 16.66 10.02
CA PRO A 13 27.53 17.60 9.23
C PRO A 13 27.36 17.13 7.77
N TYR A 14 26.77 15.95 7.56
CA TYR A 14 26.51 15.40 6.23
C TYR A 14 25.05 14.98 6.08
N ASP A 15 24.33 15.65 5.18
CA ASP A 15 22.90 15.39 4.94
C ASP A 15 22.65 14.17 4.07
N SER A 16 23.62 13.81 3.21
CA SER A 16 23.49 12.63 2.35
C SER A 16 23.88 11.35 3.11
N PRO A 17 23.05 10.28 3.08
CA PRO A 17 23.33 9.03 3.79
C PRO A 17 24.67 8.39 3.40
N LEU A 18 25.07 8.55 2.14
CA LEU A 18 26.33 8.03 1.63
C LEU A 18 27.55 8.79 2.18
N ALA A 19 27.54 10.13 2.13
CA ALA A 19 28.64 10.92 2.67
C ALA A 19 28.76 10.76 4.19
N TYR A 20 27.63 10.63 4.88
CA TYR A 20 27.62 10.32 6.32
C TYR A 20 28.32 8.99 6.62
N ARG A 21 27.95 7.91 5.93
CA ARG A 21 28.59 6.59 6.13
C ARG A 21 30.09 6.62 5.78
N GLN A 22 30.47 7.30 4.69
CA GLN A 22 31.88 7.45 4.32
C GLN A 22 32.68 8.26 5.34
N ALA A 23 32.10 9.34 5.87
CA ALA A 23 32.72 10.18 6.88
C ALA A 23 32.93 9.41 8.19
N LEU A 24 31.97 8.57 8.56
CA LEU A 24 32.04 7.72 9.75
C LEU A 24 33.15 6.66 9.63
N VAL A 25 33.30 6.03 8.45
CA VAL A 25 34.44 5.13 8.17
C VAL A 25 35.78 5.87 8.25
N LEU A 26 35.89 7.06 7.64
CA LEU A 26 37.10 7.88 7.72
C LEU A 26 37.41 8.35 9.15
N GLN A 27 36.39 8.67 9.95
CA GLN A 27 36.56 9.08 11.33
C GLN A 27 37.07 7.94 12.21
N TYR A 28 36.50 6.73 12.08
CA TYR A 28 37.02 5.56 12.81
C TYR A 28 38.43 5.20 12.39
N LEU A 29 38.73 5.25 11.09
CA LEU A 29 40.09 5.04 10.60
C LEU A 29 41.05 6.08 11.18
N ALA A 30 40.67 7.36 11.18
CA ALA A 30 41.48 8.43 11.77
C ALA A 30 41.69 8.22 13.28
N LEU A 31 40.66 7.85 14.03
CA LEU A 31 40.79 7.55 15.46
C LEU A 31 41.70 6.34 15.71
N PHE A 32 41.62 5.31 14.87
CA PHE A 32 42.50 4.14 14.94
C PHE A 32 43.96 4.52 14.69
N ILE A 33 44.23 5.32 13.66
CA ILE A 33 45.60 5.79 13.36
C ILE A 33 46.11 6.71 14.48
N ALA A 34 45.27 7.60 15.01
CA ALA A 34 45.62 8.46 16.14
C ALA A 34 45.97 7.63 17.38
N GLY A 35 45.18 6.60 17.70
CA GLY A 35 45.49 5.66 18.78
C GLY A 35 46.81 4.93 18.55
N GLY A 36 47.06 4.44 17.33
CA GLY A 36 48.32 3.82 16.95
C GLY A 36 49.52 4.76 17.09
N ALA A 37 49.38 6.04 16.73
CA ALA A 37 50.41 7.05 16.91
C ALA A 37 50.70 7.32 18.40
N VAL A 38 49.67 7.39 19.25
CA VAL A 38 49.83 7.54 20.71
C VAL A 38 50.56 6.34 21.31
N VAL A 39 50.21 5.12 20.91
CA VAL A 39 50.92 3.90 21.32
C VAL A 39 52.37 3.94 20.83
N GLY A 40 52.60 4.36 19.59
CA GLY A 40 53.94 4.55 19.02
C GLY A 40 54.80 5.53 19.83
N ILE A 41 54.23 6.67 20.26
CA ILE A 41 54.88 7.64 21.14
C ILE A 41 55.27 6.99 22.48
N GLY A 42 54.34 6.24 23.10
CA GLY A 42 54.59 5.57 24.38
C GLY A 42 55.63 4.46 24.30
N LEU A 43 55.70 3.75 23.17
CA LEU A 43 56.66 2.66 22.95
C LEU A 43 58.01 3.13 22.38
N ALA A 44 58.10 4.36 21.86
CA ALA A 44 59.32 4.88 21.24
C ALA A 44 60.58 4.79 22.12
N PRO A 45 60.53 5.04 23.45
CA PRO A 45 61.69 4.89 24.34
C PRO A 45 62.19 3.45 24.48
N PHE A 46 61.30 2.46 24.32
CA PHE A 46 61.65 1.05 24.43
C PHE A 46 62.16 0.48 23.10
N ALA A 47 61.66 1.02 21.98
CA ALA A 47 62.04 0.59 20.64
C ALA A 47 63.37 1.18 20.16
N ASN A 48 63.83 2.31 20.73
CA ASN A 48 65.01 3.02 20.27
C ASN A 48 66.07 3.13 21.39
N GLN A 49 67.23 2.49 21.16
CA GLN A 49 68.34 2.49 22.12
C GLN A 49 69.21 3.76 22.05
N ASN A 50 69.11 4.52 20.96
CA ASN A 50 69.88 5.75 20.71
C ASN A 50 68.98 6.99 20.75
N LEU A 51 69.51 8.12 21.23
CA LEU A 51 68.77 9.38 21.37
C LEU A 51 68.26 9.92 20.02
N GLU A 52 69.06 9.84 18.96
CA GLU A 52 68.66 10.30 17.62
C GLU A 52 67.48 9.51 17.05
N GLY A 53 67.46 8.18 17.25
CA GLY A 53 66.35 7.32 16.85
C GLY A 53 65.09 7.60 17.65
N LEU A 54 65.23 7.84 18.96
CA LEU A 54 64.11 8.23 19.82
C LEU A 54 63.47 9.56 19.38
N ILE A 55 64.27 10.59 19.14
CA ILE A 55 63.78 11.89 18.67
C ILE A 55 63.07 11.75 17.32
N SER A 56 63.65 10.99 16.40
CA SER A 56 63.06 10.70 15.09
C SER A 56 61.72 9.98 15.20
N ALA A 57 61.60 8.99 16.09
CA ALA A 57 60.37 8.23 16.32
C ALA A 57 59.26 9.14 16.86
N LEU A 58 59.59 9.89 17.91
CA LEU A 58 58.66 10.82 18.54
C LEU A 58 58.20 11.88 17.55
N ALA A 59 59.11 12.42 16.72
CA ALA A 59 58.76 13.40 15.70
C ALA A 59 57.78 12.82 14.65
N ILE A 60 58.06 11.63 14.10
CA ILE A 60 57.18 10.98 13.12
C ILE A 60 55.79 10.75 13.71
N TYR A 61 55.69 10.12 14.89
CA TYR A 61 54.40 9.81 15.47
C TYR A 61 53.63 11.07 15.90
N THR A 62 54.33 12.11 16.37
CA THR A 62 53.68 13.38 16.74
C THR A 62 53.14 14.12 15.52
N VAL A 63 53.92 14.21 14.45
CA VAL A 63 53.46 14.81 13.17
C VAL A 63 52.30 14.01 12.60
N ALA A 64 52.36 12.67 12.65
CA ALA A 64 51.28 11.82 12.21
C ALA A 64 49.99 12.04 13.04
N LEU A 65 50.11 12.11 14.37
CA LEU A 65 48.99 12.39 15.26
C LEU A 65 48.35 13.74 14.95
N LEU A 66 49.13 14.82 14.86
CA LEU A 66 48.63 16.15 14.53
C LEU A 66 47.95 16.18 13.14
N GLY A 67 48.55 15.53 12.15
CA GLY A 67 47.99 15.41 10.81
C GLY A 67 46.64 14.70 10.82
N VAL A 68 46.50 13.60 11.55
CA VAL A 68 45.24 12.86 11.66
C VAL A 68 44.18 13.62 12.46
N LEU A 69 44.56 14.33 13.53
CA LEU A 69 43.66 15.22 14.25
C LEU A 69 43.14 16.35 13.35
N SER A 70 43.99 16.89 12.48
CA SER A 70 43.57 17.88 11.48
C SER A 70 42.57 17.31 10.47
N ALA A 71 42.70 16.02 10.10
CA ALA A 71 41.73 15.34 9.25
C ALA A 71 40.37 15.14 9.97
N ILE A 72 40.37 14.78 11.25
CA ILE A 72 39.14 14.69 12.06
C ILE A 72 38.45 16.05 12.13
N TRP A 73 39.22 17.12 12.33
CA TRP A 73 38.70 18.48 12.31
C TRP A 73 38.11 18.86 10.95
N LEU A 74 38.76 18.48 9.83
CA LEU A 74 38.23 18.68 8.47
C LEU A 74 36.93 17.91 8.22
N LEU A 75 36.81 16.66 8.72
CA LEU A 75 35.57 15.88 8.65
C LEU A 75 34.42 16.62 9.36
N ARG A 76 34.72 17.25 10.50
CA ARG A 76 33.74 18.05 11.28
C ARG A 76 33.39 19.39 10.65
N ARG A 77 34.19 19.87 9.70
CA ARG A 77 33.86 21.04 8.87
C ARG A 77 33.07 20.68 7.60
N GLY A 78 32.73 19.40 7.40
CA GLY A 78 31.98 18.94 6.23
C GLY A 78 32.82 18.67 4.98
N SER A 79 34.16 18.68 5.09
CA SER A 79 35.04 18.44 3.95
C SER A 79 35.59 17.00 3.92
N LEU A 80 34.76 16.07 3.43
CA LEU A 80 35.09 14.64 3.33
C LEU A 80 36.36 14.39 2.49
N ARG A 81 36.43 15.00 1.30
CA ARG A 81 37.54 14.79 0.37
C ARG A 81 38.86 15.32 0.92
N ALA A 82 38.86 16.52 1.51
CA ALA A 82 40.08 17.10 2.07
C ALA A 82 40.59 16.24 3.24
N ALA A 83 39.71 15.81 4.13
CA ALA A 83 40.08 14.95 5.25
C ALA A 83 40.70 13.63 4.79
N GLY A 84 40.10 12.97 3.79
CA GLY A 84 40.67 11.74 3.23
C GLY A 84 42.04 11.95 2.57
N ILE A 85 42.25 13.06 1.85
CA ILE A 85 43.56 13.42 1.27
C ILE A 85 44.58 13.65 2.38
N THR A 86 44.20 14.36 3.45
CA THR A 86 45.08 14.59 4.60
C THR A 86 45.51 13.28 5.25
N ILE A 87 44.59 12.34 5.49
CA ILE A 87 44.93 11.01 6.07
C ILE A 87 45.92 10.28 5.17
N VAL A 88 45.66 10.23 3.87
CA VAL A 88 46.54 9.61 2.88
C VAL A 88 47.94 10.22 2.90
N LEU A 89 48.03 11.56 2.87
CA LEU A 89 49.31 12.27 2.87
C LEU A 89 50.07 12.06 4.17
N VAL A 90 49.39 12.03 5.31
CA VAL A 90 50.00 11.78 6.61
C VAL A 90 50.60 10.37 6.68
N ILE A 91 49.87 9.35 6.22
CA ILE A 91 50.39 7.98 6.18
C ILE A 91 51.61 7.91 5.24
N LEU A 92 51.52 8.45 4.04
CA LEU A 92 52.63 8.44 3.08
C LEU A 92 53.87 9.18 3.62
N ALA A 93 53.68 10.35 4.23
CA ALA A 93 54.78 11.13 4.81
C ALA A 93 55.42 10.42 6.01
N ALA A 94 54.61 9.87 6.92
CA ALA A 94 55.11 9.14 8.09
C ALA A 94 55.87 7.88 7.67
N THR A 95 55.33 7.09 6.73
CA THR A 95 56.00 5.90 6.20
C THR A 95 57.28 6.27 5.44
N GLY A 96 57.26 7.32 4.61
CA GLY A 96 58.45 7.77 3.89
C GLY A 96 59.56 8.27 4.81
N ALA A 97 59.21 9.04 5.85
CA ALA A 97 60.15 9.48 6.87
C ALA A 97 60.73 8.30 7.66
N ALA A 98 59.90 7.32 8.03
CA ALA A 98 60.37 6.11 8.69
C ALA A 98 61.33 5.31 7.80
N MET A 99 61.03 5.15 6.52
CA MET A 99 61.91 4.47 5.56
C MET A 99 63.26 5.21 5.41
N ALA A 100 63.25 6.53 5.41
CA ALA A 100 64.47 7.33 5.27
C ALA A 100 65.36 7.29 6.52
N LEU A 101 64.76 7.33 7.71
CA LEU A 101 65.48 7.48 8.98
C LEU A 101 65.93 6.15 9.62
N TYR A 102 65.21 5.05 9.39
CA TYR A 102 65.51 3.76 10.04
C TYR A 102 66.19 2.71 9.14
N GLY A 103 66.42 3.03 7.86
CA GLY A 103 67.15 2.16 6.95
C GLY A 103 66.43 0.84 6.60
N ARG A 104 67.16 -0.11 6.00
CA ARG A 104 66.58 -1.30 5.34
C ARG A 104 65.87 -2.30 6.26
N SER A 105 66.30 -2.47 7.51
CA SER A 105 65.63 -3.42 8.44
C SER A 105 64.18 -3.05 8.71
N HIS A 106 63.85 -1.75 8.61
CA HIS A 106 62.48 -1.26 8.75
C HIS A 106 61.71 -1.26 7.42
N ILE A 107 62.38 -1.29 6.27
CA ILE A 107 61.74 -1.32 4.94
C ILE A 107 60.83 -2.55 4.80
N GLN A 108 61.27 -3.74 5.24
CA GLN A 108 60.45 -4.96 5.12
C GLN A 108 59.11 -4.87 5.89
N PHE A 109 59.09 -4.17 7.03
CA PHE A 109 57.88 -3.97 7.83
C PHE A 109 57.06 -2.74 7.41
N THR A 110 57.69 -1.73 6.80
CA THR A 110 57.03 -0.47 6.41
C THR A 110 56.49 -0.49 4.98
N LEU A 111 57.06 -1.28 4.06
CA LEU A 111 56.57 -1.38 2.68
C LEU A 111 55.09 -1.76 2.57
N PRO A 112 54.56 -2.77 3.29
CA PRO A 112 53.14 -3.10 3.22
C PRO A 112 52.24 -1.94 3.66
N SER A 113 52.74 -1.04 4.53
CA SER A 113 51.96 0.12 4.98
C SER A 113 51.70 1.14 3.87
N LEU A 114 52.52 1.18 2.81
CA LEU A 114 52.28 2.03 1.63
C LEU A 114 51.09 1.56 0.77
N ALA A 115 50.64 0.31 0.93
CA ALA A 115 49.44 -0.16 0.26
C ALA A 115 48.16 0.43 0.87
N ILE A 116 48.15 0.71 2.18
CA ILE A 116 46.99 1.25 2.91
C ILE A 116 46.49 2.58 2.30
N PRO A 117 47.32 3.63 2.08
CA PRO A 117 46.85 4.87 1.49
C PRO A 117 46.41 4.72 0.03
N VAL A 118 46.94 3.73 -0.71
CA VAL A 118 46.49 3.42 -2.08
C VAL A 118 45.10 2.78 -2.07
N VAL A 119 44.87 1.80 -1.20
CA VAL A 119 43.54 1.19 -0.98
C VAL A 119 42.53 2.25 -0.55
N LEU A 120 42.90 3.10 0.42
CA LEU A 120 42.05 4.18 0.91
C LEU A 120 41.67 5.16 -0.22
N ALA A 121 42.65 5.55 -1.05
CA ALA A 121 42.44 6.44 -2.16
C ALA A 121 41.51 5.84 -3.22
N GLY A 122 41.68 4.56 -3.55
CA GLY A 122 40.84 3.85 -4.52
C GLY A 122 39.39 3.72 -4.06
N MET A 123 39.18 3.37 -2.79
CA MET A 123 37.84 3.14 -2.25
C MET A 123 37.07 4.45 -1.99
N LEU A 124 37.74 5.50 -1.52
CA LEU A 124 37.05 6.67 -0.96
C LEU A 124 37.29 7.99 -1.72
N LEU A 125 38.42 8.16 -2.39
CA LEU A 125 38.85 9.46 -2.93
C LEU A 125 38.84 9.56 -4.46
N GLY A 126 38.56 8.45 -5.14
CA GLY A 126 38.34 8.40 -6.58
C GLY A 126 39.62 8.25 -7.41
N ARG A 127 39.42 8.11 -8.72
CA ARG A 127 40.44 7.68 -9.68
C ARG A 127 41.67 8.57 -9.72
N ARG A 128 41.49 9.90 -9.78
CA ARG A 128 42.61 10.85 -9.85
C ARG A 128 43.50 10.75 -8.62
N THR A 129 42.88 10.75 -7.44
CA THR A 129 43.60 10.64 -6.17
C THR A 129 44.33 9.31 -6.08
N LEU A 130 43.71 8.20 -6.48
CA LEU A 130 44.34 6.87 -6.51
C LEU A 130 45.63 6.84 -7.35
N TRP A 131 45.62 7.39 -8.56
CA TRP A 131 46.82 7.43 -9.40
C TRP A 131 47.90 8.35 -8.83
N LEU A 132 47.52 9.49 -8.26
CA LEU A 132 48.46 10.40 -7.59
C LEU A 132 49.09 9.75 -6.36
N THR A 133 48.33 9.02 -5.54
CA THR A 133 48.86 8.34 -4.36
C THR A 133 49.77 7.17 -4.71
N THR A 134 49.44 6.45 -5.78
CA THR A 134 50.29 5.39 -6.34
C THR A 134 51.62 5.97 -6.81
N ALA A 135 51.58 7.05 -7.60
CA ALA A 135 52.78 7.73 -8.08
C ALA A 135 53.64 8.24 -6.92
N LEU A 136 53.01 8.83 -5.90
CA LEU A 136 53.71 9.32 -4.72
C LEU A 136 54.32 8.18 -3.88
N ALA A 137 53.62 7.06 -3.71
CA ALA A 137 54.15 5.89 -3.02
C ALA A 137 55.36 5.30 -3.76
N VAL A 138 55.31 5.19 -5.09
CA VAL A 138 56.46 4.76 -5.91
C VAL A 138 57.61 5.75 -5.79
N ALA A 139 57.33 7.05 -5.82
CA ALA A 139 58.35 8.09 -5.68
C ALA A 139 59.04 8.03 -4.30
N ILE A 140 58.29 7.81 -3.22
CA ILE A 140 58.85 7.63 -1.87
C ILE A 140 59.81 6.44 -1.83
N VAL A 141 59.40 5.30 -2.40
CA VAL A 141 60.26 4.10 -2.46
C VAL A 141 61.48 4.34 -3.36
N ALA A 142 61.31 5.01 -4.49
CA ALA A 142 62.41 5.34 -5.41
C ALA A 142 63.43 6.25 -4.72
N VAL A 143 62.99 7.36 -4.12
CA VAL A 143 63.86 8.32 -3.43
C VAL A 143 64.59 7.68 -2.26
N THR A 144 63.90 6.90 -1.43
CA THR A 144 64.51 6.25 -0.26
C THR A 144 65.49 5.15 -0.68
N SER A 145 65.12 4.27 -1.63
CA SER A 145 66.02 3.19 -2.08
C SER A 145 67.24 3.69 -2.85
N LEU A 146 67.09 4.73 -3.68
CA LEU A 146 68.20 5.34 -4.42
C LEU A 146 69.07 6.19 -3.47
N GLY A 147 68.46 6.94 -2.56
CA GLY A 147 69.13 7.73 -1.55
C GLY A 147 70.05 6.89 -0.64
N MET A 148 69.63 5.69 -0.25
CA MET A 148 70.47 4.77 0.52
C MET A 148 71.76 4.34 -0.19
N VAL A 149 71.80 4.38 -1.53
CA VAL A 149 72.98 3.98 -2.31
C VAL A 149 73.84 5.17 -2.72
N TYR A 150 73.23 6.25 -3.19
CA TYR A 150 73.96 7.39 -3.75
C TYR A 150 74.15 8.56 -2.77
N ALA A 151 73.36 8.63 -1.70
CA ALA A 151 73.44 9.66 -0.67
C ALA A 151 73.35 9.06 0.76
N PRO A 152 74.19 8.07 1.11
CA PRO A 152 74.09 7.31 2.36
C PRO A 152 74.22 8.18 3.62
N GLN A 153 74.84 9.36 3.53
CA GLN A 153 74.94 10.33 4.61
C GLN A 153 73.58 10.91 5.05
N TRP A 154 72.55 10.84 4.20
CA TRP A 154 71.20 11.32 4.49
C TRP A 154 70.20 10.19 4.85
N PHE A 155 70.51 8.94 4.48
CA PHE A 155 69.58 7.80 4.54
C PHE A 155 70.07 6.61 5.40
N GLY A 156 71.14 6.82 6.17
CA GLY A 156 71.74 5.81 7.06
C GLY A 156 72.65 4.81 6.33
N THR A 157 73.65 4.29 7.05
CA THR A 157 74.67 3.39 6.48
C THR A 157 74.40 1.93 6.85
N LEU A 158 73.75 1.19 5.95
CA LEU A 158 73.75 -0.28 5.99
C LEU A 158 74.32 -0.82 4.68
N ARG A 159 75.59 -1.21 4.71
CA ARG A 159 76.26 -2.00 3.66
C ARG A 159 75.61 -3.39 3.61
N VAL A 160 74.95 -3.74 2.49
CA VAL A 160 75.11 -4.96 1.62
C VAL A 160 74.11 -4.83 0.44
N PRO A 161 74.33 -5.40 -0.76
CA PRO A 161 73.26 -5.81 -1.68
C PRO A 161 73.05 -7.34 -1.71
N GLU A 162 71.80 -7.78 -1.84
CA GLU A 162 71.47 -8.93 -2.72
C GLU A 162 70.66 -8.48 -3.97
N ALA A 163 70.04 -7.29 -3.96
CA ALA A 163 69.36 -6.72 -5.13
C ALA A 163 69.66 -5.23 -5.33
N HIS A 164 69.81 -4.83 -6.59
CA HIS A 164 70.06 -3.44 -7.02
C HIS A 164 68.85 -2.54 -6.66
N PRO A 165 69.03 -1.28 -6.19
CA PRO A 165 67.92 -0.39 -5.79
C PRO A 165 66.83 -0.24 -6.84
N LEU A 166 67.23 -0.09 -8.10
CA LEU A 166 66.29 -0.01 -9.22
C LEU A 166 65.43 -1.27 -9.36
N VAL A 167 65.98 -2.45 -9.10
CA VAL A 167 65.22 -3.72 -9.15
C VAL A 167 64.19 -3.76 -8.02
N PHE A 168 64.57 -3.28 -6.84
CA PHE A 168 63.65 -3.18 -5.70
C PHE A 168 62.52 -2.16 -5.94
N THR A 169 62.85 -0.96 -6.44
CA THR A 169 61.84 0.05 -6.80
C THR A 169 60.92 -0.48 -7.90
N ALA A 170 61.46 -1.13 -8.93
CA ALA A 170 60.67 -1.70 -10.02
C ALA A 170 59.73 -2.81 -9.55
N GLY A 171 60.20 -3.69 -8.65
CA GLY A 171 59.38 -4.74 -8.05
C GLY A 171 58.23 -4.16 -7.22
N PHE A 172 58.50 -3.16 -6.38
CA PHE A 172 57.45 -2.45 -5.63
C PHE A 172 56.48 -1.73 -6.57
N ALA A 173 56.99 -1.01 -7.56
CA ALA A 173 56.18 -0.30 -8.55
C ALA A 173 55.25 -1.25 -9.31
N LEU A 174 55.74 -2.43 -9.69
CA LEU A 174 54.93 -3.46 -10.34
C LEU A 174 53.77 -3.90 -9.43
N VAL A 175 54.05 -4.25 -8.17
CA VAL A 175 53.03 -4.70 -7.22
C VAL A 175 52.00 -3.61 -6.93
N ILE A 176 52.46 -2.37 -6.67
CA ILE A 176 51.54 -1.28 -6.32
C ILE A 176 50.73 -0.84 -7.54
N VAL A 177 51.30 -0.85 -8.75
CA VAL A 177 50.54 -0.55 -9.98
C VAL A 177 49.52 -1.65 -10.27
N ILE A 178 49.86 -2.93 -10.08
CA ILE A 178 48.88 -4.02 -10.20
C ILE A 178 47.73 -3.82 -9.20
N LEU A 179 48.04 -3.54 -7.93
CA LEU A 179 47.03 -3.24 -6.91
C LEU A 179 46.15 -2.04 -7.33
N THR A 180 46.76 -0.98 -7.83
CA THR A 180 46.06 0.22 -8.33
C THR A 180 45.14 -0.09 -9.51
N LEU A 181 45.58 -0.90 -10.47
CA LEU A 181 44.76 -1.32 -11.61
C LEU A 181 43.56 -2.15 -11.15
N ILE A 182 43.77 -3.07 -10.20
CA ILE A 182 42.69 -3.87 -9.60
C ILE A 182 41.69 -2.93 -8.93
N LEU A 183 42.14 -2.02 -8.08
CA LEU A 183 41.28 -1.08 -7.38
C LEU A 183 40.52 -0.15 -8.33
N ASP A 184 41.16 0.36 -9.39
CA ASP A 184 40.54 1.22 -10.40
C ASP A 184 39.43 0.47 -11.16
N ARG A 185 39.71 -0.77 -11.58
CA ARG A 185 38.74 -1.63 -12.29
C ARG A 185 37.56 -2.03 -11.41
N PHE A 186 37.81 -2.55 -10.21
CA PHE A 186 36.75 -2.92 -9.28
C PHE A 186 35.90 -1.71 -8.88
N SER A 187 36.53 -0.57 -8.60
CA SER A 187 35.80 0.66 -8.26
C SER A 187 34.93 1.15 -9.42
N GLY A 188 35.39 1.00 -10.67
CA GLY A 188 34.59 1.31 -11.86
C GLY A 188 33.39 0.38 -12.02
N LEU A 189 33.63 -0.94 -11.95
CA LEU A 189 32.59 -1.96 -12.08
C LEU A 189 31.52 -1.84 -10.99
N LEU A 190 31.94 -1.61 -9.74
CA LEU A 190 31.01 -1.47 -8.62
C LEU A 190 30.12 -0.24 -8.76
N ARG A 191 30.69 0.89 -9.23
CA ARG A 191 29.90 2.10 -9.51
C ARG A 191 28.88 1.86 -10.61
N GLN A 192 29.29 1.23 -11.72
CA GLN A 192 28.39 0.88 -12.83
C GLN A 192 27.28 -0.07 -12.39
N ALA A 193 27.62 -1.12 -11.62
CA ALA A 193 26.64 -2.07 -11.10
C ALA A 193 25.64 -1.40 -10.15
N LEU A 194 26.12 -0.50 -9.29
CA LEU A 194 25.26 0.25 -8.37
C LEU A 194 24.35 1.24 -9.11
N GLU A 195 24.85 1.94 -10.13
CA GLU A 195 24.05 2.83 -10.98
C GLU A 195 22.98 2.04 -11.74
N GLN A 196 23.32 0.88 -12.31
CA GLN A 196 22.35 -0.01 -12.96
C GLN A 196 21.31 -0.54 -11.99
N ALA A 197 21.71 -0.94 -10.77
CA ALA A 197 20.78 -1.41 -9.75
C ALA A 197 19.77 -0.32 -9.36
N ARG A 198 20.25 0.92 -9.15
CA ARG A 198 19.38 2.08 -8.86
C ARG A 198 18.45 2.41 -10.02
N ALA A 199 18.94 2.34 -11.26
CA ALA A 199 18.11 2.58 -12.44
C ALA A 199 16.98 1.54 -12.57
N ARG A 200 17.28 0.26 -12.34
CA ARG A 200 16.27 -0.82 -12.32
C ARG A 200 15.25 -0.65 -11.20
N GLU A 201 15.69 -0.21 -10.02
CA GLU A 201 14.80 0.08 -8.88
C GLU A 201 13.81 1.20 -9.24
N ALA A 202 14.31 2.31 -9.80
CA ALA A 202 13.46 3.41 -10.26
C ALA A 202 12.48 3.00 -11.38
N GLU A 203 12.92 2.14 -12.31
CA GLU A 203 12.06 1.59 -13.37
C GLU A 203 10.94 0.70 -12.80
N LEU A 204 11.26 -0.18 -11.85
CA LEU A 204 10.28 -1.02 -11.15
C LEU A 204 9.28 -0.19 -10.36
N GLU A 205 9.71 0.87 -9.68
CA GLU A 205 8.82 1.78 -8.97
C GLU A 205 7.86 2.50 -9.92
N ALA A 206 8.35 2.98 -11.07
CA ALA A 206 7.51 3.61 -12.08
C ALA A 206 6.49 2.63 -12.68
N LEU A 207 6.91 1.39 -12.98
CA LEU A 207 6.02 0.35 -13.48
C LEU A 207 4.95 -0.02 -12.44
N ARG A 208 5.34 -0.18 -11.18
CA ARG A 208 4.41 -0.46 -10.07
C ARG A 208 3.36 0.65 -9.94
N ALA A 209 3.78 1.92 -9.97
CA ALA A 209 2.85 3.05 -9.91
C ALA A 209 1.87 3.06 -11.10
N SER A 210 2.33 2.67 -12.30
CA SER A 210 1.47 2.58 -13.49
C SER A 210 0.44 1.44 -13.38
N LEU A 211 0.84 0.29 -12.83
CA LEU A 211 -0.04 -0.85 -12.56
C LEU A 211 -1.08 -0.49 -11.51
N GLU A 212 -0.68 0.15 -10.41
CA GLU A 212 -1.60 0.60 -9.36
C GLU A 212 -2.66 1.56 -9.92
N ARG A 213 -2.27 2.51 -10.80
CA ARG A 213 -3.23 3.38 -11.51
C ARG A 213 -4.19 2.58 -12.40
N THR A 214 -3.67 1.67 -13.20
CA THR A 214 -4.49 0.84 -14.11
C THR A 214 -5.49 -0.02 -13.32
N VAL A 215 -5.07 -0.57 -12.18
CA VAL A 215 -5.93 -1.36 -11.29
C VAL A 215 -7.00 -0.46 -10.66
N ALA A 216 -6.64 0.74 -10.18
CA ALA A 216 -7.60 1.68 -9.62
C ALA A 216 -8.66 2.12 -10.64
N GLU A 217 -8.24 2.45 -11.88
CA GLU A 217 -9.15 2.78 -12.98
C GLU A 217 -10.10 1.63 -13.31
N ARG A 218 -9.58 0.41 -13.49
CA ARG A 218 -10.40 -0.77 -13.77
C ARG A 218 -11.36 -1.09 -12.63
N THR A 219 -10.93 -0.92 -11.39
CA THR A 219 -11.76 -1.14 -10.20
C THR A 219 -12.90 -0.13 -10.14
N ALA A 220 -12.63 1.15 -10.43
CA ALA A 220 -13.66 2.20 -10.49
C ALA A 220 -14.69 1.91 -11.60
N VAL A 221 -14.24 1.50 -12.80
CA VAL A 221 -15.14 1.13 -13.91
C VAL A 221 -15.98 -0.10 -13.55
N LEU A 222 -15.38 -1.12 -12.93
CA LEU A 222 -16.11 -2.31 -12.48
C LEU A 222 -17.15 -1.95 -11.41
N GLN A 223 -16.78 -1.09 -10.45
CA GLN A 223 -17.69 -0.64 -9.41
C GLN A 223 -18.88 0.13 -10.00
N GLN A 224 -18.61 1.05 -10.94
CA GLN A 224 -19.65 1.77 -11.67
C GLN A 224 -20.62 0.79 -12.37
N LYS A 225 -20.09 -0.22 -13.07
CA LYS A 225 -20.94 -1.23 -13.73
C LYS A 225 -21.76 -2.05 -12.74
N VAL A 226 -21.20 -2.39 -11.58
CA VAL A 226 -21.93 -3.09 -10.51
C VAL A 226 -23.07 -2.22 -9.99
N ASP A 227 -22.84 -0.93 -9.80
CA ASP A 227 -23.85 0.00 -9.31
C ASP A 227 -24.95 0.26 -10.37
N GLU A 228 -24.59 0.39 -11.64
CA GLU A 228 -25.55 0.46 -12.77
C GLU A 228 -26.44 -0.80 -12.81
N LEU A 229 -25.85 -1.99 -12.68
CA LEU A 229 -26.60 -3.26 -12.65
C LEU A 229 -27.54 -3.35 -11.43
N ARG A 230 -27.12 -2.85 -10.27
CA ARG A 230 -27.97 -2.78 -9.07
C ARG A 230 -29.17 -1.88 -9.29
N THR A 231 -28.96 -0.67 -9.80
CA THR A 231 -30.06 0.26 -10.10
C THR A 231 -31.02 -0.31 -11.15
N ALA A 232 -30.51 -0.97 -12.18
CA ALA A 232 -31.35 -1.66 -13.17
C ALA A 232 -32.18 -2.78 -12.51
N HIS A 233 -31.57 -3.61 -11.66
CA HIS A 233 -32.27 -4.68 -10.95
C HIS A 233 -33.35 -4.15 -9.99
N ASP A 234 -33.08 -3.08 -9.26
CA ASP A 234 -34.06 -2.45 -8.36
C ASP A 234 -35.23 -1.82 -9.13
N THR A 235 -34.95 -1.22 -10.29
CA THR A 235 -36.01 -0.70 -11.18
C THR A 235 -36.93 -1.82 -11.66
N VAL A 236 -36.37 -2.95 -12.08
CA VAL A 236 -37.14 -4.14 -12.49
C VAL A 236 -38.00 -4.67 -11.33
N ARG A 237 -37.48 -4.66 -10.09
CA ARG A 237 -38.25 -5.07 -8.90
C ARG A 237 -39.44 -4.17 -8.62
N MET A 238 -39.29 -2.85 -8.73
CA MET A 238 -40.39 -1.90 -8.50
C MET A 238 -41.57 -2.08 -9.48
N LEU A 239 -41.32 -2.64 -10.68
CA LEU A 239 -42.35 -2.91 -11.68
C LEU A 239 -43.11 -4.24 -11.47
N SER A 240 -42.77 -5.06 -10.47
CA SER A 240 -43.17 -6.48 -10.45
C SER A 240 -44.51 -6.81 -9.77
N VAL A 241 -45.17 -5.93 -8.99
CA VAL A 241 -46.55 -6.14 -8.46
C VAL A 241 -47.28 -4.79 -8.23
N PRO A 242 -47.76 -4.10 -9.26
CA PRO A 242 -48.51 -2.85 -9.08
C PRO A 242 -49.97 -3.13 -8.64
N ALA A 243 -50.38 -2.64 -7.47
CA ALA A 243 -51.80 -2.57 -7.12
C ALA A 243 -52.43 -1.37 -7.86
N LEU A 244 -53.25 -1.63 -8.87
CA LEU A 244 -53.84 -0.64 -9.78
C LEU A 244 -55.27 -0.28 -9.33
N PRO A 245 -55.59 1.00 -9.06
CA PRO A 245 -56.97 1.42 -8.80
C PRO A 245 -57.75 1.54 -10.12
N VAL A 246 -58.93 0.92 -10.21
CA VAL A 246 -59.76 0.92 -11.45
C VAL A 246 -61.13 1.57 -11.28
N LEU A 247 -61.68 1.55 -10.06
CA LEU A 247 -62.92 2.23 -9.68
C LEU A 247 -62.77 2.77 -8.25
N PRO A 248 -63.64 3.69 -7.78
CA PRO A 248 -63.66 4.10 -6.38
C PRO A 248 -63.77 2.87 -5.46
N SER A 249 -62.78 2.70 -4.57
CA SER A 249 -62.68 1.55 -3.66
C SER A 249 -62.45 0.17 -4.30
N VAL A 250 -62.02 0.09 -5.57
CA VAL A 250 -61.67 -1.18 -6.24
C VAL A 250 -60.21 -1.19 -6.68
N LEU A 251 -59.49 -2.24 -6.26
CA LEU A 251 -58.10 -2.50 -6.62
C LEU A 251 -57.99 -3.71 -7.54
N VAL A 252 -57.02 -3.69 -8.46
CA VAL A 252 -56.63 -4.83 -9.31
C VAL A 252 -55.15 -5.15 -9.05
N LEU A 253 -54.85 -6.42 -8.84
CA LEU A 253 -53.50 -6.96 -8.73
C LEU A 253 -53.28 -8.00 -9.83
N PRO A 254 -52.61 -7.62 -10.94
CA PRO A 254 -52.24 -8.55 -11.98
C PRO A 254 -51.10 -9.46 -11.53
N LEU A 255 -51.29 -10.77 -11.68
CA LEU A 255 -50.32 -11.79 -11.30
C LEU A 255 -49.68 -12.37 -12.57
N ILE A 256 -48.43 -12.00 -12.83
CA ILE A 256 -47.71 -12.33 -14.07
C ILE A 256 -46.48 -13.17 -13.75
N GLY A 257 -46.34 -14.30 -14.45
CA GLY A 257 -45.14 -15.15 -14.42
C GLY A 257 -45.14 -16.18 -13.28
N ALA A 258 -43.99 -16.83 -13.06
CA ALA A 258 -43.84 -17.85 -12.03
C ALA A 258 -43.93 -17.23 -10.62
N PHE A 259 -44.79 -17.81 -9.79
CA PHE A 259 -45.07 -17.33 -8.43
C PHE A 259 -44.16 -18.03 -7.42
N ASP A 260 -42.92 -17.54 -7.28
CA ASP A 260 -41.98 -18.05 -6.26
C ASP A 260 -42.33 -17.53 -4.85
N SER A 261 -41.76 -18.17 -3.81
CA SER A 261 -42.04 -17.84 -2.41
C SER A 261 -41.71 -16.38 -2.02
N ARG A 262 -40.78 -15.71 -2.72
CA ARG A 262 -40.47 -14.30 -2.46
C ARG A 262 -41.55 -13.39 -3.05
N ARG A 263 -42.01 -13.66 -4.27
CA ARG A 263 -43.12 -12.93 -4.90
C ARG A 263 -44.43 -13.08 -4.13
N ILE A 264 -44.68 -14.26 -3.56
CA ILE A 264 -45.84 -14.51 -2.69
C ILE A 264 -45.85 -13.58 -1.47
N ALA A 265 -44.71 -13.44 -0.78
CA ALA A 265 -44.59 -12.57 0.39
C ALA A 265 -44.76 -11.10 0.03
N ASP A 266 -44.19 -10.68 -1.11
CA ASP A 266 -44.34 -9.32 -1.62
C ASP A 266 -45.79 -9.02 -2.05
N LEU A 267 -46.49 -9.97 -2.68
CA LEU A 267 -47.92 -9.85 -2.98
C LEU A 267 -48.74 -9.62 -1.72
N HIS A 268 -48.54 -10.46 -0.69
CA HIS A 268 -49.32 -10.38 0.54
C HIS A 268 -49.19 -8.99 1.19
N ARG A 269 -47.95 -8.55 1.38
CA ARG A 269 -47.65 -7.23 1.96
C ARG A 269 -48.20 -6.07 1.11
N THR A 270 -48.00 -6.13 -0.21
CA THR A 270 -48.44 -5.07 -1.13
C THR A 270 -49.95 -4.96 -1.18
N THR A 271 -50.65 -6.10 -1.17
CA THR A 271 -52.11 -6.15 -1.18
C THR A 271 -52.69 -5.50 0.08
N LEU A 272 -52.22 -5.90 1.26
CA LEU A 272 -52.75 -5.37 2.52
C LEU A 272 -52.50 -3.88 2.67
N ASN A 273 -51.27 -3.42 2.36
CA ASN A 273 -50.93 -2.01 2.37
C ASN A 273 -51.80 -1.19 1.40
N ALA A 274 -52.05 -1.71 0.18
CA ALA A 274 -52.88 -1.03 -0.80
C ALA A 274 -54.35 -0.96 -0.37
N VAL A 275 -54.89 -2.02 0.25
CA VAL A 275 -56.26 -2.05 0.77
C VAL A 275 -56.45 -1.02 1.88
N GLU A 276 -55.50 -0.96 2.82
CA GLU A 276 -55.53 0.00 3.93
C GLU A 276 -55.43 1.44 3.43
N GLN A 277 -54.38 1.75 2.66
CA GLN A 277 -54.10 3.11 2.19
C GLN A 277 -55.22 3.67 1.32
N ARG A 278 -55.85 2.82 0.48
CA ARG A 278 -56.88 3.26 -0.47
C ARG A 278 -58.30 2.95 0.00
N ARG A 279 -58.48 2.41 1.21
CA ARG A 279 -59.77 1.98 1.78
C ARG A 279 -60.60 1.17 0.78
N ALA A 280 -59.94 0.22 0.12
CA ALA A 280 -60.58 -0.59 -0.91
C ALA A 280 -61.67 -1.47 -0.30
N LYS A 281 -62.83 -1.53 -0.95
CA LYS A 281 -63.95 -2.43 -0.62
C LYS A 281 -63.92 -3.71 -1.44
N SER A 282 -63.18 -3.72 -2.55
CA SER A 282 -63.00 -4.90 -3.40
C SER A 282 -61.59 -4.95 -3.96
N VAL A 283 -61.04 -6.17 -4.03
CA VAL A 283 -59.68 -6.44 -4.53
C VAL A 283 -59.77 -7.55 -5.56
N ILE A 284 -59.37 -7.28 -6.80
CA ILE A 284 -59.40 -8.22 -7.91
C ILE A 284 -57.99 -8.79 -8.11
N PHE A 285 -57.84 -10.08 -7.93
CA PHE A 285 -56.63 -10.83 -8.28
C PHE A 285 -56.81 -11.37 -9.70
N ASP A 286 -56.03 -10.83 -10.64
CA ASP A 286 -56.05 -11.27 -12.03
C ASP A 286 -54.95 -12.32 -12.24
N VAL A 287 -55.37 -13.58 -12.39
CA VAL A 287 -54.47 -14.73 -12.57
C VAL A 287 -54.27 -15.11 -14.03
N THR A 288 -54.68 -14.28 -14.98
CA THR A 288 -54.54 -14.55 -16.43
C THR A 288 -53.08 -14.88 -16.82
N GLY A 289 -52.11 -14.29 -16.12
CA GLY A 289 -50.67 -14.48 -16.36
C GLY A 289 -50.01 -15.65 -15.62
N ILE A 290 -50.78 -16.49 -14.92
CA ILE A 290 -50.26 -17.66 -14.19
C ILE A 290 -50.39 -18.93 -15.07
N PRO A 291 -49.27 -19.57 -15.47
CA PRO A 291 -49.30 -20.70 -16.40
C PRO A 291 -49.77 -22.02 -15.78
N SER A 292 -49.57 -22.21 -14.47
CA SER A 292 -49.95 -23.41 -13.73
C SER A 292 -50.14 -23.07 -12.25
N MET A 293 -51.09 -23.71 -11.58
CA MET A 293 -51.36 -23.52 -10.15
C MET A 293 -50.89 -24.73 -9.36
N ASP A 294 -50.04 -24.52 -8.36
CA ASP A 294 -49.63 -25.54 -7.39
C ASP A 294 -50.29 -25.28 -6.02
N THR A 295 -50.17 -26.25 -5.11
CA THR A 295 -50.75 -26.17 -3.76
C THR A 295 -50.19 -24.97 -2.97
N HIS A 296 -48.91 -24.63 -3.17
CA HIS A 296 -48.26 -23.54 -2.43
C HIS A 296 -48.79 -22.16 -2.85
N THR A 297 -48.91 -21.90 -4.15
CA THR A 297 -49.46 -20.67 -4.71
C THR A 297 -50.92 -20.50 -4.33
N ALA A 298 -51.71 -21.57 -4.41
CA ALA A 298 -53.11 -21.55 -4.01
C ALA A 298 -53.30 -21.21 -2.52
N GLN A 299 -52.51 -21.84 -1.64
CA GLN A 299 -52.56 -21.57 -0.21
C GLN A 299 -52.17 -20.11 0.12
N ALA A 300 -51.17 -19.58 -0.56
CA ALA A 300 -50.74 -18.19 -0.42
C ALA A 300 -51.83 -17.19 -0.87
N LEU A 301 -52.51 -17.46 -1.98
CA LEU A 301 -53.64 -16.65 -2.45
C LEU A 301 -54.80 -16.68 -1.45
N LEU A 302 -55.12 -17.85 -0.89
CA LEU A 302 -56.16 -17.99 0.13
C LEU A 302 -55.82 -17.26 1.43
N GLN A 303 -54.57 -17.33 1.90
CA GLN A 303 -54.13 -16.58 3.07
C GLN A 303 -54.24 -15.06 2.83
N THR A 304 -53.86 -14.60 1.65
CA THR A 304 -53.99 -13.19 1.28
C THR A 304 -55.45 -12.76 1.20
N ALA A 305 -56.32 -13.58 0.59
CA ALA A 305 -57.75 -13.32 0.52
C ALA A 305 -58.41 -13.28 1.91
N ALA A 306 -58.03 -14.18 2.81
CA ALA A 306 -58.50 -14.18 4.18
C ALA A 306 -58.11 -12.87 4.90
N ALA A 307 -56.86 -12.43 4.75
CA ALA A 307 -56.39 -11.17 5.33
C ALA A 307 -57.11 -9.95 4.71
N VAL A 308 -57.35 -9.94 3.39
CA VAL A 308 -58.15 -8.90 2.71
C VAL A 308 -59.58 -8.83 3.26
N ARG A 309 -60.22 -9.98 3.53
CA ARG A 309 -61.56 -10.02 4.14
C ARG A 309 -61.56 -9.51 5.57
N LEU A 310 -60.52 -9.80 6.35
CA LEU A 310 -60.36 -9.25 7.70
C LEU A 310 -60.22 -7.73 7.69
N LEU A 311 -59.64 -7.15 6.63
CA LEU A 311 -59.58 -5.70 6.40
C LEU A 311 -60.90 -5.12 5.86
N GLY A 312 -61.96 -5.93 5.72
CA GLY A 312 -63.29 -5.49 5.28
C GLY A 312 -63.46 -5.35 3.77
N ALA A 313 -62.54 -5.89 2.97
CA ALA A 313 -62.62 -5.88 1.52
C ALA A 313 -63.03 -7.25 0.95
N GLN A 314 -63.79 -7.27 -0.15
CA GLN A 314 -64.17 -8.49 -0.84
C GLN A 314 -63.09 -8.87 -1.87
N PRO A 315 -62.39 -10.01 -1.72
CA PRO A 315 -61.48 -10.50 -2.74
C PRO A 315 -62.26 -11.14 -3.90
N TRP A 316 -61.78 -10.88 -5.11
CA TRP A 316 -62.26 -11.39 -6.38
C TRP A 316 -61.12 -12.10 -7.11
N LEU A 317 -61.44 -13.18 -7.82
CA LEU A 317 -60.50 -13.94 -8.62
C LEU A 317 -60.99 -13.98 -10.08
N VAL A 318 -60.15 -13.53 -11.00
CA VAL A 318 -60.48 -13.41 -12.44
C VAL A 318 -59.37 -13.99 -13.31
N GLY A 319 -59.71 -14.38 -14.54
CA GLY A 319 -58.71 -14.90 -15.48
C GLY A 319 -58.32 -16.36 -15.24
N LEU A 320 -59.17 -17.13 -14.55
CA LEU A 320 -58.99 -18.57 -14.35
C LEU A 320 -59.21 -19.31 -15.68
N ARG A 321 -58.15 -19.94 -16.19
CA ARG A 321 -58.21 -20.84 -17.36
C ARG A 321 -58.80 -22.20 -16.96
N ALA A 322 -59.39 -22.91 -17.92
CA ALA A 322 -60.05 -24.19 -17.68
C ALA A 322 -59.11 -25.23 -17.06
N GLU A 323 -57.86 -25.27 -17.54
CA GLU A 323 -56.83 -26.19 -17.06
C GLU A 323 -56.46 -25.92 -15.60
N VAL A 324 -56.36 -24.64 -15.22
CA VAL A 324 -56.07 -24.22 -13.84
C VAL A 324 -57.25 -24.51 -12.91
N ALA A 325 -58.47 -24.28 -13.37
CA ALA A 325 -59.68 -24.59 -12.61
C ALA A 325 -59.80 -26.10 -12.32
N GLN A 326 -59.45 -26.95 -13.29
CA GLN A 326 -59.41 -28.40 -13.11
C GLN A 326 -58.39 -28.79 -12.03
N THR A 327 -57.16 -28.25 -12.10
CA THR A 327 -56.12 -28.51 -11.09
C THR A 327 -56.54 -28.07 -9.68
N ILE A 328 -57.24 -26.94 -9.54
CA ILE A 328 -57.74 -26.46 -8.24
C ILE A 328 -58.73 -27.46 -7.62
N VAL A 329 -59.63 -28.03 -8.44
CA VAL A 329 -60.60 -29.04 -8.01
C VAL A 329 -59.89 -30.35 -7.65
N GLU A 330 -58.94 -30.80 -8.48
CA GLU A 330 -58.14 -32.02 -8.23
C GLU A 330 -57.32 -31.93 -6.93
N LEU A 331 -56.77 -30.75 -6.64
CA LEU A 331 -56.00 -30.48 -5.41
C LEU A 331 -56.89 -30.25 -4.18
N GLY A 332 -58.22 -30.21 -4.33
CA GLY A 332 -59.16 -30.00 -3.21
C GLY A 332 -59.08 -28.59 -2.60
N ILE A 333 -58.66 -27.59 -3.38
CA ILE A 333 -58.51 -26.21 -2.90
C ILE A 333 -59.88 -25.52 -2.83
N ASP A 334 -60.24 -25.03 -1.64
CA ASP A 334 -61.50 -24.33 -1.42
C ASP A 334 -61.40 -22.83 -1.70
N LEU A 335 -61.94 -22.40 -2.84
CA LEU A 335 -61.96 -21.00 -3.26
C LEU A 335 -63.17 -20.19 -2.75
N ARG A 336 -63.97 -20.70 -1.80
CA ARG A 336 -65.13 -19.96 -1.25
C ARG A 336 -64.77 -18.60 -0.63
N ALA A 337 -63.49 -18.37 -0.32
CA ALA A 337 -62.99 -17.08 0.13
C ALA A 337 -63.06 -15.99 -0.97
N PHE A 338 -63.09 -16.36 -2.25
CA PHE A 338 -63.14 -15.45 -3.40
C PHE A 338 -64.52 -15.38 -4.03
N ARG A 339 -64.88 -14.22 -4.58
CA ARG A 339 -65.86 -14.14 -5.67
C ARG A 339 -65.16 -14.37 -7.00
N THR A 340 -65.74 -15.14 -7.90
CA THR A 340 -65.12 -15.44 -9.19
C THR A 340 -65.83 -14.72 -10.33
N SER A 341 -65.06 -14.34 -11.36
CA SER A 341 -65.57 -13.85 -12.64
C SER A 341 -64.70 -14.39 -13.76
N ALA A 342 -65.28 -14.62 -14.95
CA ALA A 342 -64.55 -15.13 -16.10
C ALA A 342 -63.47 -14.14 -16.58
N SER A 343 -63.73 -12.83 -16.49
CA SER A 343 -62.80 -11.78 -16.91
C SER A 343 -62.77 -10.62 -15.92
N LEU A 344 -61.68 -9.84 -15.99
CA LEU A 344 -61.54 -8.59 -15.27
C LEU A 344 -62.66 -7.61 -15.62
N GLU A 345 -63.00 -7.49 -16.90
CA GLU A 345 -64.11 -6.66 -17.38
C GLU A 345 -65.44 -7.06 -16.72
N GLY A 346 -65.76 -8.36 -16.68
CA GLY A 346 -66.99 -8.84 -16.03
C GLY A 346 -67.02 -8.54 -14.54
N ALA A 347 -65.88 -8.64 -13.85
CA ALA A 347 -65.79 -8.29 -12.42
C ALA A 347 -66.00 -6.79 -12.19
N ILE A 348 -65.44 -5.93 -13.04
CA ILE A 348 -65.60 -4.48 -12.96
C ILE A 348 -67.07 -4.10 -13.21
N SER A 349 -67.71 -4.65 -14.24
CA SER A 349 -69.13 -4.38 -14.53
C SER A 349 -70.04 -4.78 -13.35
N MET A 350 -69.84 -5.98 -12.78
CA MET A 350 -70.61 -6.41 -11.61
C MET A 350 -70.41 -5.51 -10.39
N LEU A 351 -69.20 -4.99 -10.19
CA LEU A 351 -68.89 -4.08 -9.09
C LEU A 351 -69.46 -2.67 -9.32
N ALA A 352 -69.49 -2.21 -10.56
CA ALA A 352 -70.10 -0.93 -10.94
C ALA A 352 -71.62 -0.96 -10.73
N GLU A 353 -72.29 -2.03 -11.16
CA GLU A 353 -73.74 -2.20 -10.97
C GLU A 353 -74.16 -2.24 -9.49
N HIS A 354 -73.34 -2.81 -8.62
CA HIS A 354 -73.58 -2.82 -7.17
C HIS A 354 -73.33 -1.46 -6.51
N ALA A 355 -72.52 -0.58 -7.12
CA ALA A 355 -72.29 0.77 -6.61
C ALA A 355 -73.47 1.71 -6.90
N ASP A 356 -74.22 1.46 -7.97
CA ASP A 356 -75.38 2.26 -8.41
C ASP A 356 -76.74 1.79 -7.85
N ALA A 357 -76.78 0.67 -7.10
CA ALA A 357 -78.01 0.16 -6.49
C ALA A 357 -78.45 1.01 -5.28
N LYS A 358 -79.56 1.77 -5.43
CA LYS A 358 -80.18 2.62 -4.39
C LYS A 358 -80.58 1.80 -3.14
N PRO A 359 -80.30 2.25 -1.90
CA PRO A 359 -80.57 1.48 -0.69
C PRO A 359 -82.09 1.26 -0.46
N PRO A 360 -82.51 0.11 0.11
CA PRO A 360 -83.92 -0.21 0.33
C PRO A 360 -84.54 0.69 1.40
N THR A 361 -85.70 1.26 1.10
CA THR A 361 -86.54 2.04 2.03
C THR A 361 -87.09 1.17 3.18
N PRO A 362 -86.98 1.58 4.45
CA PRO A 362 -87.55 0.83 5.58
C PRO A 362 -89.08 0.79 5.54
N ARG A 363 -89.69 -0.39 5.68
CA ARG A 363 -91.15 -0.56 5.82
C ARG A 363 -91.58 -0.22 7.26
N SER A 364 -92.35 0.85 7.42
CA SER A 364 -93.02 1.20 8.69
C SER A 364 -94.38 0.51 8.79
N HIS A 365 -94.51 -0.48 9.66
CA HIS A 365 -95.81 -0.96 10.15
C HIS A 365 -96.05 -0.37 11.54
N LEU A 366 -96.98 0.58 11.65
CA LEU A 366 -97.63 1.02 12.89
C LEU A 366 -99.15 0.96 12.67
N PRO A 367 -99.97 0.47 13.62
CA PRO A 367 -101.43 0.42 13.46
C PRO A 367 -102.06 1.80 13.64
N GLU A 368 -103.02 2.15 12.77
CA GLU A 368 -103.80 3.38 12.80
C GLU A 368 -104.78 3.41 13.99
N LEU A 369 -104.68 4.42 14.85
CA LEU A 369 -105.69 4.74 15.85
C LEU A 369 -106.74 5.66 15.21
N HIS A 370 -107.92 5.10 14.96
CA HIS A 370 -109.07 5.79 14.37
C HIS A 370 -109.73 6.68 15.44
N LEU A 371 -109.62 8.01 15.28
CA LEU A 371 -110.42 8.98 16.04
C LEU A 371 -111.48 9.54 15.10
N ASP A 372 -112.68 9.00 15.23
CA ASP A 372 -113.90 9.52 14.61
C ASP A 372 -114.49 10.61 15.50
N GLY A 373 -114.90 11.72 14.88
CA GLY A 373 -115.46 12.87 15.55
C GLY A 373 -116.86 13.14 15.05
N ASP A 374 -117.85 13.14 15.94
CA ASP A 374 -119.07 13.91 15.79
C ASP A 374 -119.79 14.06 17.14
N GLY A 375 -120.59 15.12 17.29
CA GLY A 375 -121.68 15.13 18.26
C GLY A 375 -121.62 16.18 19.37
N ALA A 376 -122.00 17.40 19.02
CA ALA A 376 -122.40 18.46 19.93
C ALA A 376 -123.48 18.06 20.98
N ARG A 377 -123.59 18.90 22.03
CA ARG A 377 -124.76 19.16 22.91
C ARG A 377 -124.92 18.24 24.14
N HIS A 378 -124.73 18.79 25.34
CA HIS A 378 -125.81 19.35 26.19
C HIS A 378 -125.27 19.74 27.59
N ARG A 379 -125.65 20.97 28.03
CA ARG A 379 -126.07 21.41 29.38
C ARG A 379 -125.47 20.67 30.59
N ASN A 380 -124.88 21.33 31.59
CA ASN A 380 -125.37 22.49 32.35
C ASN A 380 -124.21 23.04 33.20
#